data_AF-A0A920GTV9-F1
#
_entry.id   AF-A0A920GTV9-F1
#
_cell.length_a   1.000
_cell.length_b   1.000
_cell.length_c   1.000
_cell.angle_alpha   90.00
_cell.angle_beta   90.00
_cell.angle_gamma   90.00
#
_symmetry.space_group_name_H-M   'P 1'
#
loop_
_entity.id
_entity.type
_entity.pdbx_description
1 polymer ?
#
loop_
_entity_poly.entity_id
_entity_poly.type
_entity_poly.pdbx_seq_one_letter_code
_entity_poly.pdbx_strand_id
1 'polypeptide(L)' 'MTKLLSQEQVNQYQDSGFVSPVDVLNQEEINQCLKEIESFENETGQPIDFPHKSRCHQLFSWADYLIHHPKILDAV' A
#
# COMPACT_ATOMS: atom_id res chain seq x y z
N MET A 1 -16.09 5.96 -13.69
CA MET A 1 -14.91 5.39 -13.01
C MET A 1 -14.75 3.98 -13.52
N THR A 2 -13.61 3.67 -14.14
CA THR A 2 -13.33 2.32 -14.64
C THR A 2 -12.81 1.52 -13.45
N LYS A 3 -13.42 0.36 -13.17
CA LYS A 3 -12.95 -0.51 -12.09
C LYS A 3 -11.58 -1.09 -12.45
N LEU A 4 -10.66 -1.15 -11.49
CA LEU A 4 -9.29 -1.65 -11.76
C LEU A 4 -9.30 -3.16 -12.04
N LEU A 5 -10.06 -3.93 -11.26
CA LEU A 5 -10.08 -5.38 -11.38
C LEU A 5 -10.80 -5.83 -12.66
N SER A 6 -10.19 -6.79 -13.36
CA SER A 6 -10.84 -7.50 -14.45
C SER A 6 -11.97 -8.40 -13.93
N GLN A 7 -12.89 -8.81 -14.80
CA GLN A 7 -13.95 -9.75 -14.40
C GLN A 7 -13.37 -11.09 -13.92
N GLU A 8 -12.26 -11.54 -14.49
CA GLU A 8 -11.55 -12.74 -14.06
C GLU A 8 -11.01 -12.59 -12.64
N GLN A 9 -10.41 -11.44 -12.32
CA GLN A 9 -9.92 -11.15 -10.97
C GLN A 9 -11.06 -11.04 -9.95
N VAL A 10 -12.20 -10.46 -10.34
CA VAL A 10 -13.40 -10.41 -9.49
C VAL A 10 -13.91 -11.83 -9.20
N ASN A 11 -13.97 -12.70 -10.21
CA ASN A 11 -14.40 -14.09 -10.02
C ASN A 11 -13.42 -14.86 -9.12
N GLN A 12 -12.10 -14.68 -9.32
CA GLN A 12 -11.07 -15.28 -8.46
C GLN A 12 -11.26 -14.88 -6.99
N TYR A 13 -11.52 -13.60 -6.72
CA TYR A 13 -11.79 -13.12 -5.36
C TYR A 13 -13.03 -13.78 -4.76
N GLN A 14 -14.11 -13.92 -5.55
CA GLN A 14 -15.34 -14.57 -5.10
C GLN A 14 -15.14 -16.05 -4.76
N ASP A 15 -14.34 -16.77 -5.56
CA ASP A 15 -14.13 -18.21 -5.40
C ASP A 15 -13.07 -18.53 -4.34
N SER A 16 -12.01 -17.72 -4.25
CA SER A 16 -10.82 -18.01 -3.43
C SER A 16 -10.70 -17.14 -2.18
N GLY A 17 -11.49 -16.08 -2.06
CA GLY A 17 -11.41 -15.09 -0.98
C GLY A 17 -10.23 -14.11 -1.08
N PHE A 18 -9.44 -14.18 -2.15
CA PHE A 18 -8.33 -13.27 -2.44
C PHE A 18 -8.06 -13.18 -3.95
N VAL A 19 -7.44 -12.08 -4.39
CA VAL A 19 -6.96 -11.90 -5.77
C VAL A 19 -5.55 -11.31 -5.75
N SER A 20 -4.68 -11.86 -6.59
CA SER A 20 -3.30 -11.41 -6.76
C SER A 20 -2.74 -11.95 -8.08
N PRO A 21 -1.84 -11.21 -8.77
CA PRO A 21 -1.37 -9.86 -8.44
C PRO A 21 -2.36 -8.76 -8.85
N VAL A 22 -2.20 -7.56 -8.26
CA VAL A 22 -2.88 -6.32 -8.66
C VAL A 22 -1.83 -5.23 -8.81
N ASP A 23 -1.64 -4.73 -10.03
CA ASP A 23 -0.60 -3.73 -10.33
C ASP A 23 -1.06 -2.32 -9.96
N VAL A 24 -0.68 -1.91 -8.76
CA VAL A 24 -1.03 -0.61 -8.19
C VAL A 24 0.09 0.40 -8.44
N LEU A 25 1.23 0.21 -7.76
CA LEU A 25 2.32 1.18 -7.70
C LEU A 25 3.30 1.00 -8.85
N ASN A 26 3.82 2.12 -9.34
CA ASN A 26 4.99 2.13 -10.22
C ASN A 26 6.30 2.21 -9.41
N GLN A 27 7.44 2.07 -10.10
CA GLN A 27 8.76 2.02 -9.45
C GLN A 27 9.12 3.32 -8.69
N GLU A 28 8.67 4.48 -9.17
CA GLU A 28 8.92 5.77 -8.52
C GLU A 28 8.15 5.87 -7.21
N GLU A 29 6.86 5.50 -7.21
CA GLU A 29 6.01 5.46 -6.01
C GLU A 29 6.57 4.51 -4.95
N ILE A 30 7.05 3.34 -5.39
CA ILE A 30 7.73 2.38 -4.53
C ILE A 30 8.98 3.00 -3.89
N ASN A 31 9.85 3.60 -4.71
CA ASN A 31 11.10 4.19 -4.23
C ASN A 31 10.85 5.34 -3.24
N GLN A 32 9.82 6.15 -3.47
CA GLN A 32 9.44 7.23 -2.55
C GLN A 32 8.99 6.69 -1.19
N CYS A 33 8.12 5.67 -1.18
CA CYS A 33 7.67 5.05 0.06
C CYS A 33 8.85 4.43 0.85
N LEU A 34 9.72 3.69 0.15
CA LEU A 34 10.90 3.06 0.76
C LEU A 34 11.85 4.11 1.36
N LYS A 35 12.10 5.21 0.66
CA LYS A 35 12.97 6.28 1.16
C LYS A 35 12.46 6.89 2.46
N GLU A 36 11.15 7.07 2.62
CA GLU A 36 10.58 7.59 3.87
C GLU A 36 10.73 6.60 5.03
N ILE A 37 10.53 5.31 4.76
CA ILE A 37 10.77 4.24 5.75
C ILE A 37 12.24 4.25 6.17
N GLU A 38 13.17 4.19 5.21
CA GLU A 38 14.61 4.19 5.47
C GLU A 38 15.07 5.45 6.21
N SER A 39 14.48 6.62 5.92
CA SER A 39 14.81 7.86 6.63
C SER A 39 14.46 7.77 8.11
N PHE A 40 13.26 7.26 8.44
CA PHE A 40 12.86 7.05 9.82
C PHE A 40 13.77 6.05 10.54
N GLU A 41 14.11 4.94 9.89
CA GLU A 41 14.96 3.90 10.49
C GLU A 41 16.39 4.41 10.73
N ASN A 42 16.93 5.22 9.82
CA ASN A 42 18.24 5.86 9.99
C ASN A 42 18.25 6.93 11.10
N GLU A 43 17.19 7.74 11.20
CA GLU A 43 17.08 8.78 12.23
C GLU A 43 16.90 8.21 13.64
N THR A 44 16.14 7.12 13.76
CA THR A 44 15.85 6.49 15.05
C THR A 44 16.83 5.38 15.42
N GLY A 45 17.57 4.85 14.45
CA GLY A 45 18.44 3.69 14.60
C GLY A 45 17.69 2.38 14.87
N GLN A 46 16.38 2.32 14.60
CA GLN A 46 15.50 1.19 14.86
C GLN A 46 14.49 1.00 13.73
N PRO A 47 14.03 -0.23 13.45
CA PRO A 47 12.96 -0.46 12.48
C PRO A 47 11.64 0.16 12.95
N ILE A 48 10.71 0.39 12.01
CA ILE A 48 9.33 0.75 12.37
C ILE A 48 8.67 -0.43 13.10
N ASP A 49 8.49 -0.31 14.41
CA ASP A 49 7.80 -1.29 15.24
C ASP A 49 6.73 -0.63 16.14
N PHE A 50 6.14 -1.38 17.07
CA PHE A 50 5.17 -0.86 18.04
C PHE A 50 5.77 0.29 18.87
N PRO A 51 5.05 1.41 19.07
CA PRO A 51 3.67 1.66 18.65
C PRO A 51 3.52 2.21 17.22
N HIS A 52 4.59 2.69 16.58
CA HIS A 52 4.55 3.38 15.28
C HIS A 52 3.97 2.54 14.14
N LYS A 53 4.11 1.20 14.19
CA LYS A 53 3.49 0.31 13.20
C LYS A 53 1.96 0.29 13.24
N SER A 54 1.35 0.60 14.40
CA SER A 54 -0.10 0.61 14.55
C SER A 54 -0.65 1.95 14.07
N ARG A 55 -1.61 1.91 13.13
CA ARG A 55 -2.16 3.12 12.49
C ARG A 55 -1.06 4.03 11.92
N CYS A 56 -0.07 3.42 11.27
CA CYS A 56 1.08 4.11 10.67
C CYS A 56 0.68 5.26 9.72
N HIS A 57 -0.46 5.16 9.04
CA HIS A 57 -1.03 6.24 8.20
C HIS A 57 -1.34 7.54 8.96
N GLN A 58 -1.49 7.50 10.29
CA GLN A 58 -1.64 8.72 11.11
C GLN A 58 -0.31 9.41 11.40
N LEU A 59 0.81 8.71 11.21
CA LEU A 59 2.15 9.14 11.59
C LEU A 59 3.05 9.39 10.38
N PHE A 60 2.84 8.65 9.29
CA PHE A 60 3.73 8.63 8.14
C PHE A 60 2.98 8.92 6.84
N SER A 61 3.51 9.88 6.08
CA SER A 61 2.94 10.33 4.81
C SER A 61 2.91 9.21 3.77
N TRP A 62 3.95 8.37 3.66
CA TRP A 62 3.93 7.21 2.76
C TRP A 62 2.74 6.28 3.03
N ALA A 63 2.38 6.06 4.30
CA ALA A 63 1.28 5.17 4.66
C ALA A 63 -0.08 5.83 4.39
N ASP A 64 -0.22 7.13 4.67
CA ASP A 64 -1.42 7.91 4.34
C ASP A 64 -1.67 7.96 2.82
N TYR A 65 -0.60 8.15 2.05
CA TYR A 65 -0.65 8.13 0.59
C TYR A 65 -1.16 6.78 0.05
N LEU A 66 -0.64 5.66 0.56
CA LEU A 66 -1.06 4.33 0.11
C LEU A 66 -2.53 4.04 0.41
N ILE A 67 -3.05 4.40 1.59
CA ILE A 67 -4.46 4.13 1.91
C ILE A 67 -5.44 4.97 1.07
N HIS A 68 -5.00 6.09 0.51
CA HIS A 68 -5.78 6.94 -0.38
C HIS A 68 -5.44 6.74 -1.87
N HIS A 69 -4.59 5.78 -2.20
CA HIS A 69 -4.12 5.60 -3.58
C HIS A 69 -5.30 5.21 -4.49
N PRO A 70 -5.57 5.94 -5.60
CA PRO A 70 -6.75 5.72 -6.44
C PRO A 70 -6.91 4.29 -6.93
N LYS A 71 -5.82 3.64 -7.37
CA LYS A 71 -5.86 2.23 -7.80
C LYS A 71 -6.13 1.24 -6.66
N ILE A 72 -5.74 1.56 -5.42
CA ILE A 72 -6.10 0.72 -4.27
C ILE A 72 -7.60 0.85 -4.04
N LEU A 73 -8.11 2.09 -4.03
CA LEU A 73 -9.53 2.38 -3.84
C LEU A 73 -10.42 1.82 -4.98
N ASP A 74 -9.93 1.82 -6.23
CA ASP A 74 -10.64 1.24 -7.37
C ASP A 74 -10.68 -0.30 -7.35
N ALA A 75 -9.84 -0.94 -6.52
CA ALA A 75 -9.76 -2.39 -6.38
C ALA A 75 -10.57 -2.95 -5.20
N VAL A 76 -11.11 -2.10 -4.31
CA VAL A 76 -11.86 -2.47 -3.09
C VAL A 76 -13.35 -2.14 -3.14
#